data_AF-A0A0U2UDK5-F1
#
_entry.id   AF-A0A0U2UDK5-F1
#
_cell.length_a   1.000
_cell.length_b   1.000
_cell.length_c   1.000
_cell.angle_alpha   90.00
_cell.angle_beta   90.00
_cell.angle_gamma   90.00
#
_symmetry.space_group_name_H-M   'P 1'
#
loop_
_entity.id
_entity.type
_entity.pdbx_description
1 polymer ?
#
loop_
_entity_poly.entity_id
_entity_poly.type
_entity_poly.pdbx_seq_one_letter_code
_entity_poly.pdbx_strand_id
1 'polypeptide(L)'
;MRVLSVIVLVVCLMCVDLALAKKKRDRYHKHREVEQKEAKEALDALQYDKEQQFDLRGDDWDEESNSEEEEEREEEREEEREEEREEEREEEEREEEIKGYVNEIDNPCMEFECPMGMMCVVDGFWKPYCTCVEECAEEEVEDYFICDTNNVTYQSDCEFYRLKCQNADMADVELDYYGSCRSFPECDSYELEEFPLRMRDWFVKIMKQLAEWPAEEGGLTESEKELERLAEDDEKPYIKPIHWKFRSMDIDPVDQYLTQRELAELRAPLQRLEHCTKPFLEICDDDGDGLVSIIEWGNCLLLEPDEIEY
;
A
#
# COMPACT_ATOMS: atom_id res chain seq x y z
N MET A 1 -10.87 -8.09 -51.52
CA MET A 1 -12.29 -7.91 -51.14
C MET A 1 -12.62 -8.32 -49.70
N ARG A 2 -11.98 -9.34 -49.09
CA ARG A 2 -12.32 -9.78 -47.72
C ARG A 2 -11.85 -8.84 -46.60
N VAL A 3 -10.69 -8.19 -46.74
CA VAL A 3 -10.12 -7.29 -45.69
C VAL A 3 -10.91 -5.99 -45.53
N LEU A 4 -11.35 -5.38 -46.65
CA LEU A 4 -12.20 -4.18 -46.62
C LEU A 4 -13.55 -4.44 -45.96
N SER A 5 -14.11 -5.65 -46.12
CA SER A 5 -15.39 -6.03 -45.51
C SER A 5 -15.28 -6.21 -43.99
N VAL A 6 -14.13 -6.64 -43.48
CA VAL A 6 -13.88 -6.77 -42.03
C VAL A 6 -13.68 -5.40 -41.39
N ILE A 7 -12.93 -4.50 -42.05
CA ILE A 7 -12.72 -3.14 -41.55
C ILE A 7 -14.04 -2.36 -41.48
N VAL A 8 -14.91 -2.49 -42.49
CA VAL A 8 -16.24 -1.85 -42.47
C VAL A 8 -17.12 -2.41 -41.33
N LEU A 9 -17.04 -3.71 -41.04
CA LEU A 9 -17.77 -4.30 -39.92
C LEU A 9 -17.24 -3.83 -38.55
N VAL A 10 -15.92 -3.75 -38.37
CA VAL A 10 -15.30 -3.26 -37.12
C VAL A 10 -15.62 -1.78 -36.88
N VAL A 11 -15.57 -0.95 -37.93
CA VAL A 11 -15.95 0.47 -37.84
C VAL A 11 -17.45 0.62 -37.53
N CYS A 12 -18.31 -0.22 -38.11
CA CYS A 12 -19.74 -0.22 -37.77
C CYS A 12 -20.00 -0.62 -36.31
N LEU A 13 -19.30 -1.63 -35.79
CA LEU A 13 -19.44 -2.05 -34.39
C LEU A 13 -18.97 -0.96 -33.42
N MET A 14 -17.79 -0.36 -33.68
CA MET A 14 -17.29 0.78 -32.90
C MET A 14 -18.26 1.97 -32.90
N CYS A 15 -18.87 2.28 -34.05
CA CYS A 15 -19.87 3.35 -34.15
C CYS A 15 -21.15 3.03 -33.36
N VAL A 16 -21.57 1.76 -33.31
CA VAL A 16 -22.72 1.32 -32.48
C VAL A 16 -22.38 1.44 -31.00
N ASP A 17 -21.17 1.05 -30.58
CA ASP A 17 -20.73 1.14 -29.18
C ASP A 17 -20.61 2.59 -28.70
N LEU A 18 -20.05 3.48 -29.52
CA LEU A 18 -20.02 4.93 -29.25
C LEU A 18 -21.43 5.54 -29.14
N ALA A 19 -22.37 5.11 -29.98
CA ALA A 19 -23.75 5.56 -29.92
C ALA A 19 -24.48 5.06 -28.66
N LEU A 20 -24.20 3.82 -28.23
CA LEU A 20 -24.76 3.25 -27.00
C LEU A 20 -24.17 3.90 -25.74
N ALA A 21 -22.86 4.19 -25.73
CA ALA A 21 -22.20 4.91 -24.65
C ALA A 21 -22.75 6.34 -24.50
N LYS A 22 -22.95 7.05 -25.62
CA LYS A 22 -23.57 8.39 -25.62
C LYS A 22 -25.02 8.33 -25.09
N LYS A 23 -25.81 7.34 -25.50
CA LYS A 23 -27.19 7.13 -25.02
C LYS A 23 -27.28 6.73 -23.54
N LYS A 24 -26.25 6.06 -22.99
CA LYS A 24 -26.15 5.79 -21.54
C LYS A 24 -25.81 7.06 -20.76
N ARG A 25 -24.84 7.84 -21.24
CA ARG A 25 -24.45 9.13 -20.64
C ARG A 25 -25.59 10.15 -20.64
N ASP A 26 -26.33 10.26 -21.74
CA ASP A 26 -27.48 11.18 -21.83
C ASP A 26 -28.64 10.73 -20.92
N ARG A 27 -28.82 9.41 -20.71
CA ARG A 27 -29.78 8.89 -19.72
C ARG A 27 -29.35 9.18 -18.28
N TYR A 28 -28.07 9.05 -17.98
CA TYR A 28 -27.52 9.36 -16.67
C TYR A 28 -27.65 10.84 -16.33
N HIS A 29 -27.30 11.75 -17.25
CA HIS A 29 -27.52 13.19 -17.05
C HIS A 29 -28.99 13.54 -16.84
N LYS A 30 -29.89 12.91 -17.62
CA LYS A 30 -31.33 13.13 -17.46
C LYS A 30 -31.86 12.60 -16.13
N HIS A 31 -31.33 11.50 -15.61
CA HIS A 31 -31.69 10.98 -14.28
C HIS A 31 -31.21 11.93 -13.18
N ARG A 32 -29.97 12.41 -13.27
CA ARG A 32 -29.40 13.36 -12.31
C ARG A 32 -30.13 14.69 -12.29
N GLU A 33 -30.58 15.19 -13.44
CA GLU A 33 -31.42 16.40 -13.53
C GLU A 33 -32.81 16.19 -12.92
N VAL A 34 -33.39 14.98 -13.04
CA VAL A 34 -34.67 14.65 -12.38
C VAL A 34 -34.48 14.56 -10.87
N GLU A 35 -33.45 13.89 -10.38
CA GLU A 35 -33.14 13.81 -8.94
C GLU A 35 -32.86 15.20 -8.34
N GLN A 36 -32.12 16.07 -9.04
CA GLN A 36 -31.89 17.44 -8.58
C GLN A 36 -33.17 18.28 -8.57
N LYS A 37 -34.07 18.04 -9.52
CA LYS A 37 -35.37 18.74 -9.56
C LYS A 37 -36.31 18.24 -8.47
N GLU A 38 -36.35 16.93 -8.22
CA GLU A 38 -37.13 16.34 -7.12
C GLU A 38 -36.58 16.76 -5.74
N ALA A 39 -35.26 16.83 -5.59
CA ALA A 39 -34.62 17.35 -4.37
C ALA A 39 -34.94 18.83 -4.16
N LYS A 40 -34.95 19.64 -5.22
CA LYS A 40 -35.35 21.05 -5.15
C LYS A 40 -36.83 21.23 -4.83
N GLU A 41 -37.70 20.44 -5.44
CA GLU A 41 -39.15 20.46 -5.15
C GLU A 41 -39.44 20.00 -3.70
N ALA A 42 -38.68 19.04 -3.17
CA ALA A 42 -38.76 18.64 -1.77
C ALA A 42 -38.26 19.75 -0.82
N LEU A 43 -37.21 20.49 -1.21
CA LEU A 43 -36.71 21.63 -0.45
C LEU A 43 -37.73 22.80 -0.43
N ASP A 44 -38.29 23.15 -1.59
CA ASP A 44 -39.31 24.19 -1.72
C ASP A 44 -40.60 23.82 -0.96
N ALA A 45 -40.97 22.54 -0.91
CA ALA A 45 -42.11 22.05 -0.13
C ALA A 45 -41.90 22.16 1.39
N LEU A 46 -40.67 21.94 1.87
CA LEU A 46 -40.30 22.16 3.28
C LEU A 46 -40.28 23.65 3.64
N GLN A 47 -39.98 24.51 2.68
CA GLN A 47 -39.99 25.97 2.85
C GLN A 47 -41.42 26.53 2.93
N TYR A 48 -42.37 25.96 2.16
CA TYR A 48 -43.79 26.35 2.15
C TYR A 48 -44.55 25.99 3.44
N ASP A 49 -44.15 24.93 4.16
CA ASP A 49 -44.78 24.55 5.44
C ASP A 49 -44.41 25.51 6.60
N LYS A 50 -43.33 26.31 6.46
CA LYS A 50 -42.91 27.27 7.50
C LYS A 50 -43.72 28.58 7.46
N GLU A 51 -44.42 28.88 6.35
CA GLU A 51 -45.16 30.14 6.15
C GLU A 51 -46.64 30.10 6.58
N GLN A 52 -47.20 28.94 6.97
CA GLN A 52 -48.63 28.83 7.36
C GLN A 52 -48.94 28.95 8.86
N GLN A 53 -47.97 29.24 9.73
CA GLN A 53 -48.23 29.46 11.16
C GLN A 53 -48.19 30.95 11.55
N PHE A 54 -48.90 31.83 10.84
CA PHE A 54 -49.29 33.14 11.38
C PHE A 54 -50.47 33.77 10.62
N ASP A 55 -51.71 33.51 11.05
CA ASP A 55 -52.86 34.37 10.72
C ASP A 55 -53.88 34.39 11.86
N LEU A 56 -53.98 35.53 12.56
CA LEU A 56 -55.22 36.03 13.15
C LEU A 56 -55.40 37.52 12.79
N ARG A 57 -55.95 37.72 11.61
CA ARG A 57 -56.66 38.88 11.05
C ARG A 57 -57.43 39.78 12.03
N GLY A 58 -57.33 41.10 11.81
CA GLY A 58 -58.30 42.10 12.28
C GLY A 58 -57.90 43.55 11.97
N ASP A 59 -58.30 44.04 10.79
CA ASP A 59 -58.19 45.44 10.35
C ASP A 59 -59.00 46.42 11.24
N ASP A 60 -58.54 47.67 11.44
CA ASP A 60 -59.21 48.96 11.10
C ASP A 60 -58.76 50.17 11.98
N TRP A 61 -58.28 51.24 11.32
CA TRP A 61 -57.95 52.66 11.66
C TRP A 61 -57.59 53.14 13.08
N ASP A 62 -56.44 53.84 13.23
CA ASP A 62 -56.37 55.32 13.22
C ASP A 62 -54.92 55.83 13.40
N GLU A 63 -54.58 56.94 12.70
CA GLU A 63 -53.34 57.71 12.86
C GLU A 63 -53.21 58.28 14.28
N GLU A 64 -52.06 58.06 14.93
CA GLU A 64 -51.29 59.13 15.60
C GLU A 64 -49.87 58.63 15.94
N SER A 65 -48.89 59.47 15.59
CA SER A 65 -47.45 59.25 15.68
C SER A 65 -46.95 58.86 17.08
N ASN A 66 -46.12 57.82 17.20
CA ASN A 66 -45.30 57.57 18.38
C ASN A 66 -43.86 57.22 17.99
N SER A 67 -42.91 58.11 18.31
CA SER A 67 -41.49 58.03 17.93
C SER A 67 -40.72 56.90 18.62
N GLU A 68 -41.31 56.25 19.62
CA GLU A 68 -40.68 55.18 20.42
C GLU A 68 -40.81 53.79 19.75
N GLU A 69 -41.88 53.55 18.97
CA GLU A 69 -42.06 52.26 18.26
C GLU A 69 -41.22 52.13 16.99
N GLU A 70 -40.77 53.24 16.41
CA GLU A 70 -39.82 53.22 15.28
C GLU A 70 -38.40 52.92 15.75
N GLU A 71 -37.99 53.42 16.93
CA GLU A 71 -36.69 53.14 17.53
C GLU A 71 -36.57 51.67 17.96
N GLU A 72 -37.58 51.09 18.62
CA GLU A 72 -37.59 49.66 19.00
C GLU A 72 -37.52 48.73 17.77
N ARG A 73 -38.19 49.09 16.66
CA ARG A 73 -38.12 48.32 15.41
C ARG A 73 -36.79 48.48 14.67
N GLU A 74 -36.09 49.59 14.87
CA GLU A 74 -34.73 49.75 14.35
C GLU A 74 -33.73 48.94 15.18
N GLU A 75 -33.89 48.87 16.51
CA GLU A 75 -33.09 48.02 17.40
C GLU A 75 -33.26 46.53 17.07
N GLU A 76 -34.50 46.03 16.93
CA GLU A 76 -34.76 44.62 16.54
C GLU A 76 -34.11 44.26 15.18
N ARG A 77 -34.12 45.20 14.22
CA ARG A 77 -33.48 45.00 12.90
C ARG A 77 -31.96 45.06 12.96
N GLU A 78 -31.39 45.77 13.93
CA GLU A 78 -29.95 45.77 14.16
C GLU A 78 -29.52 44.45 14.82
N GLU A 79 -30.31 43.92 15.76
CA GLU A 79 -30.08 42.60 16.38
C GLU A 79 -30.14 41.47 15.34
N GLU A 80 -31.17 41.44 14.48
CA GLU A 80 -31.28 40.44 13.39
C GLU A 80 -30.06 40.49 12.44
N ARG A 81 -29.54 41.69 12.15
CA ARG A 81 -28.34 41.86 11.31
C ARG A 81 -27.05 41.45 12.00
N GLU A 82 -26.99 41.52 13.32
CA GLU A 82 -25.85 41.03 14.08
C GLU A 82 -25.85 39.50 14.12
N GLU A 83 -27.02 38.87 14.33
CA GLU A 83 -27.18 37.42 14.26
C GLU A 83 -26.80 36.86 12.87
N GLU A 84 -27.28 37.47 11.78
CA GLU A 84 -26.90 37.07 10.41
C GLU A 84 -25.38 37.15 10.18
N ARG A 85 -24.70 38.17 10.73
CA ARG A 85 -23.23 38.32 10.62
C ARG A 85 -22.45 37.31 11.46
N GLU A 86 -23.02 36.86 12.58
CA GLU A 86 -22.41 35.78 13.37
C GLU A 86 -22.55 34.44 12.65
N GLU A 87 -23.72 34.15 12.07
CA GLU A 87 -23.93 32.94 11.26
C GLU A 87 -22.98 32.90 10.03
N GLU A 88 -22.82 34.02 9.31
CA GLU A 88 -21.87 34.12 8.18
C GLU A 88 -20.42 33.84 8.62
N ARG A 89 -19.99 34.35 9.78
CA ARG A 89 -18.63 34.08 10.31
C ARG A 89 -18.44 32.63 10.70
N GLU A 90 -19.43 32.01 11.33
CA GLU A 90 -19.35 30.58 11.66
C GLU A 90 -19.38 29.69 10.41
N GLU A 91 -20.04 30.11 9.34
CA GLU A 91 -20.00 29.43 8.04
C GLU A 91 -18.62 29.57 7.39
N GLU A 92 -18.03 30.77 7.40
CA GLU A 92 -16.66 30.99 6.92
C GLU A 92 -15.62 30.16 7.69
N GLU A 93 -15.71 30.08 9.02
CA GLU A 93 -14.83 29.24 9.84
C GLU A 93 -15.00 27.75 9.53
N ARG A 94 -16.24 27.28 9.34
CA ARG A 94 -16.52 25.90 8.90
C ARG A 94 -15.96 25.63 7.50
N GLU A 95 -16.06 26.58 6.57
CA GLU A 95 -15.47 26.44 5.24
C GLU A 95 -13.94 26.39 5.27
N GLU A 96 -13.28 27.18 6.12
CA GLU A 96 -11.82 27.12 6.30
C GLU A 96 -11.39 25.79 6.93
N GLU A 97 -12.11 25.30 7.93
CA GLU A 97 -11.87 23.99 8.53
C GLU A 97 -12.00 22.89 7.48
N ILE A 98 -13.06 22.91 6.67
CA ILE A 98 -13.25 21.96 5.56
C ILE A 98 -12.12 22.07 4.52
N LYS A 99 -11.66 23.27 4.15
CA LYS A 99 -10.50 23.45 3.25
C LYS A 99 -9.21 22.88 3.84
N GLY A 100 -9.02 22.98 5.16
CA GLY A 100 -7.94 22.32 5.88
C GLY A 100 -7.97 20.81 5.69
N TYR A 101 -9.13 20.18 5.90
CA TYR A 101 -9.32 18.74 5.70
C TYR A 101 -9.19 18.30 4.22
N VAL A 102 -9.63 19.10 3.25
CA VAL A 102 -9.51 18.76 1.82
C VAL A 102 -8.05 18.67 1.35
N ASN A 103 -7.16 19.49 1.92
CA ASN A 103 -5.72 19.41 1.61
C ASN A 103 -5.05 18.15 2.18
N GLU A 104 -5.62 17.52 3.20
CA GLU A 104 -5.15 16.22 3.71
C GLU A 104 -5.66 15.04 2.86
N ILE A 105 -6.85 15.16 2.26
CA ILE A 105 -7.48 14.10 1.48
C ILE A 105 -6.80 13.86 0.11
N ASP A 106 -6.18 14.88 -0.49
CA ASP A 106 -5.52 14.76 -1.81
C ASP A 106 -4.00 14.62 -1.72
N ASN A 107 -3.39 14.49 -0.52
CA ASN A 107 -1.93 14.58 -0.34
C ASN A 107 -1.21 13.59 -1.28
N PRO A 108 -0.32 14.03 -2.19
CA PRO A 108 0.27 13.15 -3.19
C PRO A 108 1.18 12.10 -2.56
N CYS A 109 1.65 12.35 -1.34
CA CYS A 109 2.45 11.40 -0.57
C CYS A 109 1.65 10.21 -0.03
N MET A 110 0.31 10.23 -0.11
CA MET A 110 -0.52 9.10 0.32
C MET A 110 -0.42 7.91 -0.64
N GLU A 111 -0.20 8.16 -1.93
CA GLU A 111 -0.05 7.12 -2.97
C GLU A 111 1.37 7.06 -3.55
N PHE A 112 2.28 7.92 -3.10
CA PHE A 112 3.66 7.99 -3.60
C PHE A 112 4.61 7.24 -2.68
N GLU A 113 5.08 6.08 -3.13
CA GLU A 113 6.03 5.24 -2.39
C GLU A 113 7.48 5.72 -2.60
N CYS A 114 8.17 5.94 -1.49
CA CYS A 114 9.58 6.29 -1.46
C CYS A 114 10.46 5.06 -1.22
N PRO A 115 11.72 5.08 -1.71
CA PRO A 115 12.70 4.05 -1.37
C PRO A 115 12.93 3.94 0.15
N MET A 116 13.41 2.78 0.59
CA MET A 116 13.72 2.52 2.00
C MET A 116 14.64 3.59 2.60
N GLY A 117 14.32 4.04 3.82
CA GLY A 117 15.07 5.10 4.51
C GLY A 117 14.74 6.52 4.02
N MET A 118 13.79 6.66 3.11
CA MET A 118 13.26 7.95 2.66
C MET A 118 11.79 8.12 3.05
N MET A 119 11.38 9.38 3.24
CA MET A 119 10.01 9.79 3.47
C MET A 119 9.55 10.73 2.36
N CYS A 120 8.26 10.65 2.03
CA CYS A 120 7.66 11.55 1.05
C CYS A 120 7.34 12.91 1.68
N VAL A 121 7.70 13.96 0.96
CA VAL A 121 7.41 15.36 1.28
C VAL A 121 6.91 16.07 0.03
N VAL A 122 6.06 17.07 0.20
CA VAL A 122 5.56 17.88 -0.92
C VAL A 122 6.37 19.16 -1.07
N ASP A 123 6.67 19.54 -2.31
CA ASP A 123 7.31 20.82 -2.60
C ASP A 123 6.28 21.98 -2.65
N GLY A 124 6.75 23.20 -2.89
CA GLY A 124 5.89 24.39 -3.03
C GLY A 124 4.95 24.37 -4.24
N PHE A 125 5.11 23.42 -5.16
CA PHE A 125 4.23 23.19 -6.31
C PHE A 125 3.31 21.98 -6.10
N TRP A 126 3.24 21.47 -4.87
CA TRP A 126 2.41 20.33 -4.52
C TRP A 126 2.82 19.03 -5.23
N LYS A 127 4.11 18.90 -5.56
CA LYS A 127 4.68 17.71 -6.15
C LYS A 127 5.37 16.87 -5.07
N PRO A 128 5.10 15.55 -4.97
CA PRO A 128 5.79 14.69 -4.03
C PRO A 128 7.24 14.49 -4.46
N TYR A 129 8.14 14.46 -3.49
CA TYR A 129 9.53 14.03 -3.65
C TYR A 129 10.01 13.31 -2.38
N CYS A 130 11.00 12.45 -2.53
CA CYS A 130 11.57 11.70 -1.41
C CYS A 130 12.77 12.45 -0.81
N THR A 131 12.83 12.49 0.52
CA THR A 131 13.99 12.94 1.29
C THR A 131 14.36 11.86 2.30
N CYS A 132 15.62 11.81 2.75
CA CYS A 132 16.00 10.89 3.82
C CYS A 132 15.18 11.15 5.08
N VAL A 133 14.82 10.08 5.80
CA VAL A 133 14.20 10.18 7.12
C VAL A 133 15.12 10.98 8.05
N GLU A 134 14.55 11.88 8.86
CA GLU A 134 15.33 12.69 9.79
C GLU A 134 15.56 11.95 11.11
N GLU A 135 14.52 11.33 11.67
CA GLU A 135 14.56 10.63 12.96
C GLU A 135 13.73 9.35 12.88
N CYS A 136 14.23 8.26 13.46
CA CYS A 136 13.49 7.01 13.64
C CYS A 136 13.04 6.86 15.09
N ALA A 137 11.98 6.07 15.32
CA ALA A 137 11.60 5.69 16.67
C ALA A 137 12.70 4.82 17.30
N GLU A 138 12.96 5.04 18.59
CA GLU A 138 13.90 4.22 19.35
C GLU A 138 13.24 2.87 19.67
N GLU A 139 13.89 1.80 19.23
CA GLU A 139 13.51 0.43 19.56
C GLU A 139 14.35 -0.06 20.75
N GLU A 140 13.68 -0.51 21.82
CA GLU A 140 14.36 -1.06 23.00
C GLU A 140 14.49 -2.60 22.94
N VAL A 141 13.77 -3.24 22.02
CA VAL A 141 13.73 -4.71 21.90
C VAL A 141 14.77 -5.16 20.88
N GLU A 142 15.70 -6.01 21.32
CA GLU A 142 16.82 -6.50 20.50
C GLU A 142 16.37 -7.28 19.26
N ASP A 143 15.14 -7.81 19.25
CA ASP A 143 14.58 -8.52 18.10
C ASP A 143 14.28 -7.58 16.91
N TYR A 144 14.13 -6.27 17.14
CA TYR A 144 14.00 -5.27 16.07
C TYR A 144 15.34 -4.74 15.56
N PHE A 145 16.44 -5.08 16.23
CA PHE A 145 17.76 -4.66 15.79
C PHE A 145 18.07 -5.35 14.47
N ILE A 146 19.10 -4.87 13.78
CA ILE A 146 19.59 -5.54 12.57
C ILE A 146 21.11 -5.63 12.58
N CYS A 147 21.64 -6.58 11.83
CA CYS A 147 23.05 -6.71 11.52
C CYS A 147 23.28 -6.45 10.03
N ASP A 148 24.24 -5.60 9.71
CA ASP A 148 24.66 -5.38 8.32
C ASP A 148 25.75 -6.37 7.86
N THR A 149 26.02 -6.34 6.57
CA THR A 149 27.08 -7.13 5.90
C THR A 149 28.49 -6.89 6.42
N ASN A 150 28.73 -5.75 7.10
CA ASN A 150 30.00 -5.39 7.75
C ASN A 150 30.04 -5.76 9.24
N ASN A 151 29.05 -6.54 9.72
CA ASN A 151 28.94 -6.99 11.10
C ASN A 151 28.80 -5.82 12.10
N VAL A 152 28.09 -4.76 11.69
CA VAL A 152 27.67 -3.63 12.52
C VAL A 152 26.18 -3.76 12.86
N THR A 153 25.86 -3.56 14.14
CA THR A 153 24.48 -3.63 14.65
C THR A 153 23.82 -2.26 14.68
N TYR A 154 22.58 -2.18 14.22
CA TYR A 154 21.73 -0.99 14.27
C TYR A 154 20.49 -1.28 15.12
N GLN A 155 19.94 -0.24 15.74
CA GLN A 155 18.78 -0.37 16.64
C GLN A 155 17.48 -0.73 15.90
N SER A 156 17.37 -0.35 14.63
CA SER A 156 16.24 -0.70 13.79
C SER A 156 16.66 -0.71 12.32
N ASP A 157 15.84 -1.34 11.49
CA ASP A 157 15.93 -1.24 10.03
C ASP A 157 15.77 0.21 9.56
N CYS A 158 14.89 1.00 10.17
CA CYS A 158 14.74 2.43 9.90
C CYS A 158 16.07 3.17 10.09
N GLU A 159 16.75 2.97 11.22
CA GLU A 159 18.03 3.64 11.50
C GLU A 159 19.11 3.27 10.48
N PHE A 160 19.18 2.00 10.09
CA PHE A 160 20.09 1.55 9.05
C PHE A 160 19.85 2.22 7.70
N TYR A 161 18.61 2.18 7.19
CA TYR A 161 18.29 2.77 5.89
C TYR A 161 18.38 4.29 5.91
N ARG A 162 18.05 4.93 7.04
CA ARG A 162 18.26 6.37 7.25
C ARG A 162 19.73 6.75 7.09
N LEU A 163 20.63 6.03 7.76
CA LEU A 163 22.06 6.25 7.67
C LEU A 163 22.61 5.93 6.28
N LYS A 164 22.12 4.86 5.63
CA LYS A 164 22.46 4.52 4.24
C LYS A 164 22.05 5.61 3.27
N CYS A 165 20.88 6.23 3.46
CA CYS A 165 20.40 7.34 2.65
C CYS A 165 21.30 8.59 2.77
N GLN A 166 21.78 8.88 3.99
CA GLN A 166 22.59 10.07 4.26
C GLN A 166 24.07 9.90 3.87
N ASN A 167 24.60 8.66 3.93
CA ASN A 167 26.01 8.37 3.74
C ASN A 167 26.25 7.55 2.47
N ALA A 168 26.79 8.21 1.43
CA ALA A 168 27.11 7.55 0.16
C ALA A 168 28.11 6.39 0.30
N ASP A 169 28.96 6.41 1.34
CA ASP A 169 29.91 5.33 1.62
C ASP A 169 29.23 4.00 2.04
N MET A 170 27.94 4.05 2.42
CA MET A 170 27.14 2.88 2.77
C MET A 170 26.37 2.30 1.58
N ALA A 171 26.60 2.78 0.36
CA ALA A 171 25.89 2.32 -0.83
C ALA A 171 25.99 0.80 -1.03
N ASP A 172 27.17 0.23 -0.80
CA ASP A 172 27.44 -1.21 -0.97
C ASP A 172 27.12 -2.05 0.28
N VAL A 173 26.69 -1.41 1.37
CA VAL A 173 26.36 -2.10 2.64
C VAL A 173 24.90 -2.49 2.64
N GLU A 174 24.63 -3.78 2.72
CA GLU A 174 23.27 -4.31 2.82
C GLU A 174 22.96 -4.88 4.21
N LEU A 175 21.66 -5.01 4.51
CA LEU A 175 21.16 -5.73 5.67
C LEU A 175 21.51 -7.21 5.52
N ASP A 176 22.21 -7.79 6.50
CA ASP A 176 22.56 -9.22 6.51
C ASP A 176 21.43 -10.04 7.14
N TYR A 177 20.99 -9.64 8.34
CA TYR A 177 19.87 -10.29 9.02
C TYR A 177 19.24 -9.43 10.14
N TYR A 178 18.03 -9.83 10.57
CA TYR A 178 17.35 -9.27 11.74
C TYR A 178 17.88 -9.83 13.07
N GLY A 179 18.08 -8.94 14.03
CA GLY A 179 18.73 -9.12 15.32
C GLY A 179 20.15 -8.57 15.37
N SER A 180 20.73 -8.50 16.58
CA SER A 180 22.11 -8.05 16.79
C SER A 180 23.16 -8.92 16.08
N CYS A 181 24.28 -8.31 15.71
CA CYS A 181 25.42 -9.01 15.13
C CYS A 181 25.99 -10.06 16.08
N ARG A 182 26.27 -11.25 15.55
CA ARG A 182 26.74 -12.43 16.28
C ARG A 182 27.88 -13.07 15.51
N SER A 183 28.84 -13.62 16.25
CA SER A 183 29.90 -14.43 15.66
C SER A 183 29.38 -15.85 15.39
N PHE A 184 29.51 -16.30 14.15
CA PHE A 184 29.25 -17.69 13.76
C PHE A 184 30.57 -18.46 13.65
N PRO A 185 30.58 -19.79 13.91
CA PRO A 185 31.74 -20.62 13.60
C PRO A 185 31.98 -20.67 12.08
N GLU A 186 33.22 -20.96 11.67
CA GLU A 186 33.52 -21.17 10.24
C GLU A 186 32.82 -22.44 9.72
N CYS A 187 32.35 -22.38 8.46
CA CYS A 187 31.71 -23.53 7.81
C CYS A 187 32.77 -24.49 7.29
N ASP A 188 32.77 -25.72 7.82
CA ASP A 188 33.68 -26.75 7.32
C ASP A 188 33.25 -27.22 5.93
N SER A 189 34.22 -27.58 5.10
CA SER A 189 33.98 -28.09 3.75
C SER A 189 33.00 -29.27 3.68
N TYR A 190 33.00 -30.15 4.67
CA TYR A 190 32.07 -31.28 4.74
C TYR A 190 30.65 -30.82 5.09
N GLU A 191 30.51 -29.85 6.00
CA GLU A 191 29.22 -29.27 6.35
C GLU A 191 28.58 -28.56 5.15
N LEU A 192 29.42 -27.86 4.37
CA LEU A 192 29.03 -27.16 3.16
C LEU A 192 28.59 -28.12 2.04
N GLU A 193 29.26 -29.26 1.89
CA GLU A 193 28.89 -30.29 0.90
C GLU A 193 27.52 -30.92 1.22
N GLU A 194 27.21 -31.13 2.50
CA GLU A 194 25.91 -31.67 2.94
C GLU A 194 24.81 -30.61 3.01
N PHE A 195 25.17 -29.32 3.02
CA PHE A 195 24.24 -28.22 3.23
C PHE A 195 23.05 -28.18 2.24
N PRO A 196 23.24 -28.31 0.92
CA PRO A 196 22.13 -28.22 -0.04
C PRO A 196 21.04 -29.27 0.20
N LEU A 197 21.46 -30.49 0.56
CA LEU A 197 20.56 -31.60 0.86
C LEU A 197 19.76 -31.33 2.13
N ARG A 198 20.41 -30.81 3.17
CA ARG A 198 19.75 -30.43 4.43
C ARG A 198 18.78 -29.26 4.23
N MET A 199 19.16 -28.28 3.42
CA MET A 199 18.34 -27.10 3.13
C MET A 199 17.07 -27.46 2.36
N ARG A 200 17.16 -28.29 1.30
CA ARG A 200 15.97 -28.73 0.58
C ARG A 200 15.04 -29.59 1.45
N ASP A 201 15.60 -30.50 2.26
CA ASP A 201 14.81 -31.32 3.19
C ASP A 201 14.14 -30.45 4.26
N TRP A 202 14.79 -29.36 4.65
CA TRP A 202 14.22 -28.36 5.54
C TRP A 202 13.05 -27.62 4.90
N PHE A 203 13.14 -27.20 3.63
CA PHE A 203 12.02 -26.58 2.92
C PHE A 203 10.78 -27.48 2.86
N VAL A 204 10.95 -28.79 2.62
CA VAL A 204 9.83 -29.75 2.69
C VAL A 204 9.13 -29.68 4.05
N LYS A 205 9.92 -29.65 5.15
CA LYS A 205 9.37 -29.62 6.51
C LYS A 205 8.68 -28.30 6.83
N ILE A 206 9.26 -27.18 6.41
CA ILE A 206 8.66 -25.85 6.61
C ILE A 206 7.35 -25.73 5.86
N MET A 207 7.31 -26.13 4.59
CA MET A 207 6.08 -26.10 3.79
C MET A 207 4.98 -26.94 4.45
N LYS A 208 5.31 -28.14 4.94
CA LYS A 208 4.39 -29.00 5.72
C LYS A 208 3.87 -28.32 6.98
N GLN A 209 4.76 -27.72 7.76
CA GLN A 209 4.38 -27.04 9.00
C GLN A 209 3.46 -25.85 8.72
N LEU A 210 3.75 -25.04 7.70
CA LEU A 210 2.92 -23.90 7.31
C LEU A 210 1.57 -24.33 6.72
N ALA A 211 1.48 -25.52 6.12
CA ALA A 211 0.23 -26.07 5.61
C ALA A 211 -0.80 -26.38 6.73
N GLU A 212 -0.33 -26.62 7.96
CA GLU A 212 -1.18 -26.85 9.13
C GLU A 212 -1.82 -25.55 9.68
N TRP A 213 -1.27 -24.39 9.32
CA TRP A 213 -1.67 -23.10 9.88
C TRP A 213 -2.73 -22.41 8.99
N PRO A 214 -3.66 -21.63 9.58
CA PRO A 214 -4.56 -20.77 8.81
C PRO A 214 -3.80 -19.73 8.00
N ALA A 215 -4.29 -19.39 6.80
CA ALA A 215 -3.63 -18.40 5.94
C ALA A 215 -3.60 -17.01 6.61
N GLU A 216 -4.64 -16.69 7.39
CA GLU A 216 -4.74 -15.44 8.15
C GLU A 216 -3.71 -15.32 9.28
N GLU A 217 -3.12 -16.44 9.69
CA GLU A 217 -2.10 -16.52 10.76
C GLU A 217 -0.69 -16.74 10.18
N GLY A 218 -0.49 -16.49 8.88
CA GLY A 218 0.80 -16.70 8.20
C GLY A 218 1.04 -18.12 7.70
N GLY A 219 0.00 -18.96 7.65
CA GLY A 219 0.04 -20.27 6.99
C GLY A 219 -0.08 -20.17 5.47
N LEU A 220 0.00 -21.33 4.81
CA LEU A 220 -0.08 -21.42 3.34
C LEU A 220 -1.47 -21.04 2.81
N THR A 221 -1.52 -20.41 1.64
CA THR A 221 -2.75 -20.24 0.84
C THR A 221 -3.30 -21.59 0.39
N GLU A 222 -4.58 -21.62 -0.01
CA GLU A 222 -5.18 -22.88 -0.52
C GLU A 222 -4.47 -23.41 -1.77
N SER A 223 -3.96 -22.54 -2.64
CA SER A 223 -3.12 -22.93 -3.78
C SER A 223 -1.80 -23.55 -3.35
N GLU A 224 -1.15 -23.01 -2.33
CA GLU A 224 0.12 -23.53 -1.82
C GLU A 224 -0.07 -24.84 -1.03
N LYS A 225 -1.19 -25.00 -0.32
CA LYS A 225 -1.55 -26.27 0.33
C LYS A 225 -1.79 -27.38 -0.69
N GLU A 226 -2.37 -27.07 -1.84
CA GLU A 226 -2.49 -28.03 -2.92
C GLU A 226 -1.10 -28.38 -3.50
N LEU A 227 -0.23 -27.38 -3.65
CA LEU A 227 1.14 -27.59 -4.10
C LEU A 227 1.93 -28.49 -3.14
N GLU A 228 1.75 -28.32 -1.83
CA GLU A 228 2.35 -29.18 -0.79
C GLU A 228 1.88 -30.63 -0.92
N ARG A 229 0.57 -30.86 -1.06
CA ARG A 229 0.01 -32.22 -1.25
C ARG A 229 0.55 -32.88 -2.52
N LEU A 230 0.64 -32.12 -3.61
CA LEU A 230 1.24 -32.58 -4.86
C LEU A 230 2.75 -32.84 -4.74
N ALA A 231 3.43 -32.21 -3.79
CA ALA A 231 4.83 -32.47 -3.50
C ALA A 231 4.99 -33.80 -2.76
N GLU A 232 4.12 -34.06 -1.77
CA GLU A 232 4.16 -35.30 -0.99
C GLU A 232 3.97 -36.57 -1.84
N ASP A 233 3.14 -36.49 -2.88
CA ASP A 233 2.87 -37.61 -3.81
C ASP A 233 3.95 -37.79 -4.90
N ASP A 234 4.93 -36.88 -5.00
CA ASP A 234 5.97 -36.91 -6.02
C ASP A 234 7.11 -37.89 -5.69
N GLU A 235 7.81 -38.41 -6.70
CA GLU A 235 9.04 -39.17 -6.51
C GLU A 235 10.14 -38.30 -5.88
N LYS A 236 10.16 -37.00 -6.22
CA LYS A 236 11.10 -35.99 -5.69
C LYS A 236 10.32 -34.92 -4.91
N PRO A 237 9.99 -35.16 -3.63
CA PRO A 237 9.11 -34.28 -2.84
C PRO A 237 9.71 -32.90 -2.53
N TYR A 238 10.99 -32.67 -2.81
CA TYR A 238 11.69 -31.42 -2.57
C TYR A 238 11.60 -30.40 -3.72
N ILE A 239 11.23 -30.81 -4.94
CA ILE A 239 11.21 -29.89 -6.10
C ILE A 239 10.24 -28.73 -5.89
N LYS A 240 8.97 -29.03 -5.56
CA LYS A 240 7.95 -27.99 -5.39
C LYS A 240 8.24 -27.08 -4.18
N PRO A 241 8.69 -27.58 -3.02
CA PRO A 241 9.12 -26.74 -1.90
C PRO A 241 10.30 -25.81 -2.24
N ILE A 242 11.27 -26.24 -3.05
CA ILE A 242 12.39 -25.39 -3.49
C ILE A 242 11.88 -24.19 -4.31
N HIS A 243 11.00 -24.45 -5.28
CA HIS A 243 10.36 -23.41 -6.09
C HIS A 243 9.47 -22.49 -5.27
N TRP A 244 8.66 -23.06 -4.38
CA TRP A 244 7.79 -22.32 -3.49
C TRP A 244 8.60 -21.38 -2.59
N LYS A 245 9.69 -21.86 -1.97
CA LYS A 245 10.49 -21.02 -1.07
C LYS A 245 11.15 -19.86 -1.82
N PHE A 246 11.63 -20.07 -3.04
CA PHE A 246 12.13 -18.99 -3.89
C PHE A 246 11.06 -17.92 -4.11
N ARG A 247 9.88 -18.33 -4.60
CA ARG A 247 8.76 -17.42 -4.90
C ARG A 247 8.20 -16.71 -3.66
N SER A 248 8.34 -17.30 -2.48
CA SER A 248 7.93 -16.64 -1.23
C SER A 248 8.87 -15.50 -0.81
N MET A 249 10.10 -15.47 -1.34
CA MET A 249 11.10 -14.44 -1.03
C MET A 249 11.22 -13.39 -2.15
N ASP A 250 11.01 -13.78 -3.40
CA ASP A 250 10.97 -12.89 -4.58
C ASP A 250 9.67 -12.06 -4.58
N ILE A 251 9.68 -10.92 -3.88
CA ILE A 251 8.48 -10.11 -3.61
C ILE A 251 8.62 -8.63 -3.96
N ASP A 252 9.84 -8.07 -3.97
CA ASP A 252 10.03 -6.63 -4.11
C ASP A 252 11.35 -6.28 -4.84
N PRO A 253 11.31 -6.20 -6.19
CA PRO A 253 10.20 -6.55 -7.09
C PRO A 253 10.14 -8.07 -7.37
N VAL A 254 8.98 -8.57 -7.82
CA VAL A 254 8.89 -9.94 -8.35
C VAL A 254 9.57 -10.01 -9.71
N ASP A 255 10.84 -10.43 -9.75
CA ASP A 255 11.68 -10.36 -10.95
C ASP A 255 12.52 -11.61 -11.24
N GLN A 256 12.35 -12.69 -10.47
CA GLN A 256 13.10 -13.95 -10.56
C GLN A 256 14.55 -13.88 -10.10
N TYR A 257 14.90 -12.84 -9.33
CA TYR A 257 16.19 -12.71 -8.66
C TYR A 257 15.95 -12.48 -7.17
N LEU A 258 16.79 -13.08 -6.34
CA LEU A 258 16.77 -12.82 -4.90
C LEU A 258 17.89 -11.85 -4.57
N THR A 259 17.49 -10.69 -4.06
CA THR A 259 18.40 -9.71 -3.49
C THR A 259 18.90 -10.16 -2.12
N GLN A 260 20.00 -9.54 -1.66
CA GLN A 260 20.50 -9.73 -0.31
C GLN A 260 19.43 -9.52 0.78
N ARG A 261 18.53 -8.56 0.56
CA ARG A 261 17.42 -8.20 1.45
C ARG A 261 16.38 -9.32 1.51
N GLU A 262 15.99 -9.89 0.37
CA GLU A 262 15.01 -10.98 0.31
C GLU A 262 15.55 -12.27 0.95
N LEU A 263 16.87 -12.47 0.90
CA LEU A 263 17.56 -13.57 1.55
C LEU A 263 17.78 -13.36 3.06
N ALA A 264 17.48 -12.18 3.62
CA ALA A 264 17.75 -11.85 5.03
C ALA A 264 17.01 -12.78 6.00
N GLU A 265 15.82 -13.29 5.62
CA GLU A 265 15.06 -14.23 6.44
C GLU A 265 15.79 -15.58 6.59
N LEU A 266 16.47 -16.05 5.55
CA LEU A 266 17.27 -17.28 5.58
C LEU A 266 18.57 -17.11 6.36
N ARG A 267 19.11 -15.88 6.40
CA ARG A 267 20.30 -15.53 7.18
C ARG A 267 19.99 -15.24 8.64
N ALA A 268 18.71 -15.15 9.01
CA ALA A 268 18.28 -14.83 10.37
C ALA A 268 18.79 -15.86 11.41
N PRO A 269 19.38 -15.41 12.54
CA PRO A 269 19.89 -16.29 13.60
C PRO A 269 18.86 -17.24 14.21
N LEU A 270 17.57 -16.94 14.05
CA LEU A 270 16.45 -17.73 14.57
C LEU A 270 16.18 -19.01 13.75
N GLN A 271 16.74 -19.12 12.55
CA GLN A 271 16.93 -20.40 11.87
C GLN A 271 18.18 -21.07 12.47
N ARG A 272 17.99 -21.69 13.64
CA ARG A 272 19.11 -22.29 14.40
C ARG A 272 20.03 -23.14 13.51
N LEU A 273 21.29 -22.69 13.44
CA LEU A 273 22.52 -23.47 13.20
C LEU A 273 22.86 -23.87 11.76
N GLU A 274 22.91 -22.92 10.84
CA GLU A 274 23.71 -23.12 9.64
C GLU A 274 24.58 -21.89 9.37
N HIS A 275 25.74 -21.85 10.03
CA HIS A 275 26.84 -20.96 9.70
C HIS A 275 27.33 -21.14 8.24
N CYS A 276 26.86 -22.20 7.57
CA CYS A 276 27.06 -22.48 6.16
C CYS A 276 26.09 -21.74 5.22
N THR A 277 24.99 -21.13 5.70
CA THR A 277 24.02 -20.46 4.82
C THR A 277 24.66 -19.33 4.02
N LYS A 278 25.43 -18.44 4.68
CA LYS A 278 26.08 -17.32 3.99
C LYS A 278 27.13 -17.80 2.97
N PRO A 279 28.11 -18.65 3.34
CA PRO A 279 29.04 -19.24 2.38
C PRO A 279 28.38 -19.99 1.23
N PHE A 280 27.26 -20.68 1.49
CA PHE A 280 26.51 -21.38 0.45
C PHE A 280 25.90 -20.40 -0.55
N LEU A 281 25.18 -19.37 -0.07
CA LEU A 281 24.54 -18.39 -0.96
C LEU A 281 25.58 -17.60 -1.78
N GLU A 282 26.76 -17.33 -1.21
CA GLU A 282 27.89 -16.72 -1.94
C GLU A 282 28.46 -17.63 -3.04
N ILE A 283 28.33 -18.96 -2.92
CA ILE A 283 28.73 -19.92 -3.96
C ILE A 283 27.63 -20.08 -5.01
N CYS A 284 26.37 -19.85 -4.64
CA CYS A 284 25.24 -19.96 -5.56
C CYS A 284 25.19 -18.85 -6.59
N ASP A 285 25.68 -17.66 -6.26
CA ASP A 285 25.96 -16.58 -7.20
C ASP A 285 27.14 -16.96 -8.10
N ASP A 286 26.87 -17.73 -9.17
CA ASP A 286 27.88 -18.32 -10.05
C ASP A 286 28.44 -17.29 -11.03
N ASP A 287 27.63 -16.30 -11.42
CA ASP A 287 28.04 -15.23 -12.32
C ASP A 287 28.61 -13.98 -11.61
N GLY A 288 28.44 -13.90 -10.28
CA GLY A 288 29.05 -12.91 -9.40
C GLY A 288 28.37 -11.54 -9.49
N ASP A 289 27.08 -11.50 -9.81
CA ASP A 289 26.31 -10.26 -9.94
C ASP A 289 25.72 -9.76 -8.60
N GLY A 290 25.88 -10.53 -7.52
CA GLY A 290 25.38 -10.23 -6.18
C GLY A 290 23.90 -10.56 -5.98
N LEU A 291 23.26 -11.19 -6.95
CA LEU A 291 21.88 -11.68 -6.92
C LEU A 291 21.90 -13.21 -7.02
N VAL A 292 20.78 -13.83 -6.65
CA VAL A 292 20.60 -15.28 -6.87
C VAL A 292 19.39 -15.50 -7.75
N SER A 293 19.62 -15.88 -9.00
CA SER A 293 18.55 -16.21 -9.94
C SER A 293 17.86 -17.54 -9.59
N ILE A 294 16.65 -17.76 -10.11
CA ILE A 294 15.96 -19.06 -9.97
C ILE A 294 16.77 -20.24 -10.54
N ILE A 295 17.59 -19.99 -11.57
CA ILE A 295 18.47 -20.99 -12.18
C ILE A 295 19.57 -21.39 -11.19
N GLU A 296 20.26 -20.39 -10.66
CA GLU A 296 21.32 -20.57 -9.67
C GLU A 296 20.78 -21.26 -8.42
N TRP A 297 19.67 -20.78 -7.88
CA TRP A 297 18.97 -21.38 -6.74
C TRP A 297 18.68 -22.87 -6.97
N GLY A 298 18.08 -23.21 -8.11
CA GLY A 298 17.78 -24.60 -8.46
C GLY A 298 19.02 -25.46 -8.59
N ASN A 299 20.05 -24.98 -9.30
CA ASN A 299 21.32 -25.69 -9.47
C ASN A 299 22.01 -25.92 -8.12
N CYS A 300 22.04 -24.90 -7.27
CA CYS A 300 22.65 -24.97 -5.94
C CYS A 300 21.97 -25.99 -5.04
N LEU A 301 20.65 -26.18 -5.21
CA LEU A 301 19.85 -27.16 -4.48
C LEU A 301 19.71 -28.52 -5.20
N LEU A 302 20.58 -28.75 -6.18
CA LEU A 302 20.76 -30.01 -6.89
C LEU A 302 19.52 -30.42 -7.69
N LEU A 303 18.81 -29.44 -8.27
CA LEU A 303 17.77 -29.69 -9.28
C LEU A 303 18.41 -29.90 -10.66
N GLU A 304 17.78 -30.76 -11.46
CA GLU A 304 18.15 -30.86 -12.88
C GLU A 304 17.55 -29.69 -13.69
N PRO A 305 18.17 -29.26 -14.81
CA PRO A 305 17.72 -28.10 -15.56
C PRO A 305 16.27 -28.17 -16.08
N ASP A 306 15.73 -29.37 -16.30
CA ASP A 306 14.34 -29.60 -16.69
C ASP A 306 13.36 -29.57 -15.51
N GLU A 307 13.86 -29.55 -14.28
CA GLU A 307 13.08 -29.44 -13.04
C GLU A 307 12.94 -27.98 -12.57
N ILE A 308 13.66 -27.04 -13.20
CA ILE A 308 13.63 -25.61 -12.86
C ILE A 308 12.53 -24.92 -13.68
N GLU A 309 11.48 -24.47 -13.01
CA GLU A 309 10.38 -23.70 -13.59
C GLU A 309 10.61 -22.19 -13.48
N TYR A 310 10.63 -21.51 -14.63
CA TYR A 310 10.74 -20.05 -14.78
C TYR A 310 9.35 -19.41 -14.99
#